data_AF-A0A4Q1C7Q9-F1
#
_entry.id   AF-A0A4Q1C7Q9-F1
#
_cell.length_a   1.000
_cell.length_b   1.000
_cell.length_c   1.000
_cell.angle_alpha   90.00
_cell.angle_beta   90.00
_cell.angle_gamma   90.00
#
_symmetry.space_group_name_H-M   'P 1'
#
loop_
_entity.id
_entity.type
_entity.pdbx_description
1 polymer ?
#
loop_
_entity_poly.entity_id
_entity_poly.type
_entity_poly.pdbx_seq_one_letter_code
_entity_poly.pdbx_strand_id
1 'polypeptide(L)'
;MATAQQSIPADIAARDKELRDSIQREDIRTRGIEQRAHMESLTRDMVRRFWEEPWLAKSAGSQHDLVFPPVLPPVLHGLGPAEPVGAYPDFLATYAGEPFFMACGNSAFAGLNDWHQFYRASRYAESRDELVAELRAKLAAVTSLTPEQQRAELAVFAAAQAKALRDLEAEAEGTREEFNYLDDGRALMKERKSLTPDEATRLRTYYAALRGAHYMPGLSIEQRQLLESVAHENSTAPDPATRVRPSFFLPASARIRWQHSDDAQLNAHWASFQQLRRELAEQLVQSALELPPKISRAAARKLHARLAEQQANRFAELDRLAEEIRLALAKNPGLKAPADSGHPPEVLRLAGELRDRNRRFQDRTAQLLLEMNRRFAPSRFRLGSANDVPTIELEPAGTDAAPKAGKRSQQNHRLREANEWLAETQRKLLAAGEEAAKAIQNYHATLDPRQAPGVQELTESLVQSYLDRENWHRFADYRTAVLTPGLSPAQRRLLFNAALRDLEQQRLQAAY
;
A
#
# COMPACT_ATOMS: atom_id res chain seq x y z
N MET A 1 -31.30 42.43 74.51
CA MET A 1 -30.02 42.12 73.83
C MET A 1 -30.13 42.69 72.42
N ALA A 2 -29.61 43.90 72.21
CA ALA A 2 -29.63 44.58 70.91
C ALA A 2 -28.21 44.54 70.34
N THR A 3 -28.02 43.77 69.27
CA THR A 3 -26.77 43.62 68.54
C THR A 3 -26.57 44.83 67.63
N ALA A 4 -25.54 45.62 67.91
CA ALA A 4 -25.12 46.73 67.06
C ALA A 4 -24.53 46.19 65.75
N GLN A 5 -25.29 46.31 64.65
CA GLN A 5 -24.76 46.11 63.29
C GLN A 5 -23.93 47.32 62.90
N GLN A 6 -22.61 47.19 62.97
CA GLN A 6 -21.67 48.15 62.38
C GLN A 6 -21.79 48.06 60.85
N SER A 7 -22.33 49.10 60.24
CA SER A 7 -22.38 49.26 58.79
C SER A 7 -20.95 49.44 58.27
N ILE A 8 -20.48 48.48 57.47
CA ILE A 8 -19.23 48.62 56.72
C ILE A 8 -19.39 49.84 55.78
N PRO A 9 -18.48 50.83 55.83
CA PRO A 9 -18.52 51.99 54.94
C PRO A 9 -18.62 51.54 53.47
N ALA A 10 -19.53 52.15 52.71
CA ALA A 10 -19.82 51.77 51.32
C ALA A 10 -18.57 51.72 50.42
N ASP A 11 -17.55 52.52 50.73
CA ASP A 11 -16.26 52.56 50.05
C ASP A 11 -15.42 51.28 50.26
N ILE A 12 -15.53 50.64 51.43
CA ILE A 12 -14.88 49.35 51.72
C ILE A 12 -15.59 48.22 50.98
N ALA A 13 -16.93 48.25 50.91
CA ALA A 13 -17.71 47.25 50.17
C ALA A 13 -17.45 47.33 48.65
N ALA A 14 -17.29 48.54 48.12
CA ALA A 14 -16.93 48.75 46.71
C ALA A 14 -15.52 48.24 46.39
N ARG A 15 -14.53 48.57 47.23
CA ARG A 15 -13.15 48.07 47.09
C ARG A 15 -13.04 46.56 47.24
N ASP A 16 -13.79 45.96 48.16
CA ASP A 16 -13.79 44.51 48.37
C ASP A 16 -14.40 43.77 47.16
N LYS A 17 -15.45 44.32 46.56
CA LYS A 17 -16.01 43.80 45.30
C LYS A 17 -14.99 43.90 44.14
N GLU A 18 -14.35 45.05 43.99
CA GLU A 18 -13.35 45.28 42.94
C GLU A 18 -12.13 44.36 43.10
N LEU A 19 -11.71 44.10 44.34
CA LEU A 19 -10.64 43.15 44.66
C LEU A 19 -11.03 41.71 44.31
N ARG A 20 -12.25 41.27 44.65
CA ARG A 20 -12.75 39.94 44.28
C ARG A 20 -12.85 39.76 42.77
N ASP A 21 -13.36 40.77 42.05
CA ASP A 21 -13.47 40.75 40.59
C ASP A 21 -12.08 40.77 39.92
N SER A 22 -11.08 41.40 40.55
CA SER A 22 -9.68 41.36 40.11
C SER A 22 -9.04 39.99 40.32
N ILE A 23 -9.22 39.40 41.51
CA ILE A 23 -8.74 38.05 41.84
C ILE A 23 -9.35 37.01 40.92
N GLN A 24 -10.66 37.08 40.66
CA GLN A 24 -11.35 36.16 39.76
C GLN A 24 -10.86 36.29 38.31
N ARG A 25 -10.59 37.52 37.84
CA ARG A 25 -10.02 37.74 36.50
C ARG A 25 -8.62 37.15 36.37
N GLU A 26 -7.77 37.30 37.39
CA GLU A 26 -6.44 36.71 37.34
C GLU A 26 -6.42 35.19 37.54
N ASP A 27 -7.35 34.63 38.31
CA ASP A 27 -7.49 33.17 38.43
C ASP A 27 -7.93 32.55 37.08
N ILE A 28 -8.86 33.20 36.35
CA ILE A 28 -9.25 32.79 35.00
C ILE A 28 -8.08 32.90 34.01
N ARG A 29 -7.30 33.99 34.07
CA ARG A 29 -6.14 34.19 33.19
C ARG A 29 -5.05 33.16 33.47
N THR A 30 -4.74 32.90 34.74
CA THR A 30 -3.72 31.94 35.17
C THR A 30 -4.09 30.52 34.75
N ARG A 31 -5.34 30.09 34.99
CA ARG A 31 -5.84 28.80 34.49
C ARG A 31 -5.78 28.70 32.97
N GLY A 32 -6.08 29.79 32.24
CA GLY A 32 -5.95 29.82 30.79
C GLY A 32 -4.52 29.68 30.29
N ILE A 33 -3.53 30.24 31.00
CA ILE A 33 -2.10 30.10 30.69
C ILE A 33 -1.63 28.68 31.00
N GLU A 34 -1.99 28.12 32.16
CA GLU A 34 -1.64 26.76 32.55
C GLU A 34 -2.25 25.73 31.60
N GLN A 35 -3.50 25.93 31.19
CA GLN A 35 -4.17 25.06 30.23
C GLN A 35 -3.54 25.15 28.84
N ARG A 36 -3.10 26.34 28.38
CA ARG A 36 -2.32 26.47 27.13
C ARG A 36 -0.94 25.82 27.23
N ALA A 37 -0.21 26.04 28.32
CA ALA A 37 1.10 25.41 28.52
C ALA A 37 0.97 23.88 28.59
N HIS A 38 -0.09 23.39 29.23
CA HIS A 38 -0.42 21.97 29.24
C HIS A 38 -0.77 21.46 27.84
N MET A 39 -1.56 22.20 27.05
CA MET A 39 -1.87 21.88 25.66
C MET A 39 -0.64 21.83 24.75
N GLU A 40 0.23 22.82 24.86
CA GLU A 40 1.47 22.88 24.10
C GLU A 40 2.43 21.76 24.50
N SER A 41 2.46 21.40 25.79
CA SER A 41 3.22 20.25 26.30
C SER A 41 2.66 18.93 25.78
N LEU A 42 1.34 18.73 25.83
CA LEU A 42 0.65 17.54 25.32
C LEU A 42 0.81 17.42 23.80
N THR A 43 0.68 18.52 23.07
CA THR A 43 0.89 18.56 21.61
C THR A 43 2.34 18.25 21.28
N ARG A 44 3.30 18.83 22.02
CA ARG A 44 4.73 18.52 21.86
C ARG A 44 5.06 17.07 22.21
N ASP A 45 4.53 16.51 23.28
CA ASP A 45 4.77 15.12 23.66
C ASP A 45 4.05 14.14 22.72
N MET A 46 2.84 14.45 22.26
CA MET A 46 2.13 13.67 21.23
C MET A 46 2.93 13.65 19.94
N VAL A 47 3.33 14.82 19.45
CA VAL A 47 4.16 14.96 18.25
C VAL A 47 5.49 14.25 18.48
N ARG A 48 6.24 14.53 19.55
CA ARG A 48 7.55 13.93 19.85
C ARG A 48 7.49 12.41 19.97
N ARG A 49 6.48 11.82 20.62
CA ARG A 49 6.32 10.36 20.66
C ARG A 49 5.91 9.77 19.31
N PHE A 50 5.13 10.51 18.52
CA PHE A 50 4.92 10.21 17.09
C PHE A 50 6.27 10.25 16.32
N TRP A 51 7.21 11.10 16.70
CA TRP A 51 8.55 11.14 16.10
C TRP A 51 9.47 10.01 16.56
N GLU A 52 9.36 9.59 17.82
CA GLU A 52 10.33 8.71 18.46
C GLU A 52 9.91 7.23 18.49
N GLU A 53 8.63 6.88 18.41
CA GLU A 53 8.19 5.49 18.33
C GLU A 53 8.20 4.97 16.87
N PRO A 54 8.94 3.90 16.55
CA PRO A 54 8.77 3.17 15.30
C PRO A 54 7.43 2.40 15.36
N TRP A 55 6.30 3.10 15.27
CA TRP A 55 4.98 2.48 15.33
C TRP A 55 4.77 1.50 14.18
N LEU A 56 5.55 1.59 13.10
CA LEU A 56 5.58 0.58 12.03
C LEU A 56 5.81 -0.84 12.61
N ALA A 57 6.53 -0.96 13.73
CA ALA A 57 6.71 -2.23 14.45
C ALA A 57 5.47 -2.68 15.23
N LYS A 58 4.62 -1.74 15.72
CA LYS A 58 3.35 -2.05 16.41
C LYS A 58 2.18 -2.24 15.43
N SER A 59 2.10 -1.47 14.34
CA SER A 59 1.08 -1.62 13.29
C SER A 59 1.29 -2.85 12.41
N ALA A 60 2.52 -3.36 12.30
CA ALA A 60 2.73 -4.71 11.77
C ALA A 60 2.00 -5.80 12.59
N GLY A 61 1.63 -5.47 13.83
CA GLY A 61 0.84 -6.29 14.74
C GLY A 61 -0.67 -6.00 14.76
N SER A 62 -1.22 -5.03 14.01
CA SER A 62 -2.68 -4.91 13.88
C SER A 62 -3.18 -6.03 12.95
N GLN A 63 -3.64 -7.11 13.58
CA GLN A 63 -3.85 -8.45 13.05
C GLN A 63 -5.00 -8.62 12.02
N HIS A 64 -5.59 -7.56 11.51
CA HIS A 64 -6.90 -7.64 10.86
C HIS A 64 -6.89 -7.79 9.33
N ASP A 65 -5.76 -7.56 8.65
CA ASP A 65 -5.73 -7.68 7.20
C ASP A 65 -5.53 -9.13 6.77
N LEU A 66 -6.62 -9.76 6.35
CA LEU A 66 -6.62 -11.07 5.70
C LEU A 66 -6.03 -11.01 4.29
N VAL A 67 -5.66 -9.83 3.79
CA VAL A 67 -5.34 -9.56 2.39
C VAL A 67 -4.04 -8.75 2.30
N PHE A 68 -3.13 -9.16 1.42
CA PHE A 68 -1.88 -8.44 1.17
C PHE A 68 -1.71 -8.20 -0.33
N PRO A 69 -1.52 -6.97 -0.81
CA PRO A 69 -1.19 -6.78 -2.22
C PRO A 69 0.13 -7.51 -2.55
N PRO A 70 0.25 -8.16 -3.72
CA PRO A 70 1.53 -8.62 -4.21
C PRO A 70 2.48 -7.42 -4.35
N VAL A 71 3.76 -7.65 -4.07
CA VAL A 71 4.81 -6.66 -4.37
C VAL A 71 5.04 -6.72 -5.87
N LEU A 72 4.87 -5.62 -6.60
CA LEU A 72 5.13 -5.62 -8.05
C LEU A 72 6.58 -6.07 -8.34
N PRO A 73 6.81 -6.86 -9.40
CA PRO A 73 8.16 -7.27 -9.76
C PRO A 73 9.01 -6.03 -10.11
N PRO A 74 10.29 -5.98 -9.68
CA PRO A 74 11.16 -4.86 -10.04
C PRO A 74 11.48 -4.91 -11.54
N VAL A 75 11.50 -3.74 -12.20
CA VAL A 75 11.87 -3.64 -13.62
C VAL A 75 13.35 -4.03 -13.80
N LEU A 76 13.65 -4.86 -14.81
CA LEU A 76 14.93 -5.62 -14.88
C LEU A 76 16.16 -4.73 -15.08
N HIS A 77 15.99 -3.60 -15.75
CA HIS A 77 17.08 -2.66 -15.99
C HIS A 77 17.44 -1.79 -14.77
N GLY A 78 16.76 -1.98 -13.63
CA GLY A 78 17.10 -1.39 -12.32
C GLY A 78 17.82 -2.34 -11.35
N LEU A 79 18.24 -3.53 -11.78
CA LEU A 79 18.94 -4.52 -10.93
C LEU A 79 20.47 -4.27 -10.81
N GLY A 80 20.95 -3.08 -11.18
CA GLY A 80 22.34 -2.69 -10.96
C GLY A 80 22.66 -2.52 -9.47
N PRO A 81 23.89 -2.82 -9.02
CA PRO A 81 24.26 -2.63 -7.63
C PRO A 81 24.28 -1.12 -7.31
N ALA A 82 23.39 -0.69 -6.42
CA ALA A 82 23.29 0.66 -5.83
C ALA A 82 22.30 1.67 -6.42
N GLU A 83 21.22 1.25 -7.10
CA GLU A 83 20.01 2.07 -7.08
C GLU A 83 19.15 1.68 -5.88
N PRO A 84 18.68 2.63 -5.04
CA PRO A 84 17.61 2.31 -4.11
C PRO A 84 16.43 1.77 -4.93
N VAL A 85 15.62 0.89 -4.34
CA VAL A 85 14.30 0.52 -4.85
C VAL A 85 13.54 1.82 -5.13
N GLY A 86 13.63 2.33 -6.35
CA GLY A 86 13.56 3.76 -6.60
C GLY A 86 13.04 4.05 -7.99
N ALA A 87 11.75 4.32 -8.04
CA ALA A 87 11.00 4.96 -9.12
C ALA A 87 11.28 4.40 -10.52
N TYR A 88 10.54 3.36 -10.89
CA TYR A 88 10.20 3.22 -12.30
C TYR A 88 9.35 4.44 -12.73
N PRO A 89 9.36 4.85 -14.02
CA PRO A 89 8.62 6.01 -14.48
C PRO A 89 7.15 6.00 -14.03
N ASP A 90 6.65 7.11 -13.48
CA ASP A 90 5.32 7.18 -12.86
C ASP A 90 4.18 6.68 -13.77
N PHE A 91 4.32 6.87 -15.08
CA PHE A 91 3.32 6.43 -16.05
C PHE A 91 3.06 4.90 -15.98
N LEU A 92 4.06 4.10 -15.56
CA LEU A 92 3.92 2.65 -15.47
C LEU A 92 2.99 2.21 -14.34
N ALA A 93 2.73 3.06 -13.34
CA ALA A 93 1.76 2.73 -12.30
C ALA A 93 0.35 2.50 -12.89
N THR A 94 0.03 3.13 -14.02
CA THR A 94 -1.21 2.90 -14.80
C THR A 94 -1.36 1.44 -15.25
N TYR A 95 -0.25 0.72 -15.39
CA TYR A 95 -0.18 -0.65 -15.89
C TYR A 95 0.24 -1.64 -14.79
N ALA A 96 0.23 -1.24 -13.52
CA ALA A 96 0.55 -2.15 -12.43
C ALA A 96 -0.44 -3.33 -12.39
N GLY A 97 0.10 -4.54 -12.30
CA GLY A 97 -0.68 -5.79 -12.37
C GLY A 97 -0.97 -6.29 -13.79
N GLU A 98 -0.61 -5.54 -14.83
CA GLU A 98 -0.83 -5.96 -16.22
C GLU A 98 0.26 -6.94 -16.70
N PRO A 99 -0.08 -7.92 -17.56
CA PRO A 99 0.87 -8.92 -18.03
C PRO A 99 2.05 -8.33 -18.83
N PHE A 100 1.86 -7.12 -19.37
CA PHE A 100 2.88 -6.37 -20.10
C PHE A 100 3.65 -5.36 -19.25
N PHE A 101 3.35 -5.18 -17.95
CA PHE A 101 3.99 -4.20 -17.07
C PHE A 101 5.52 -4.25 -17.16
N MET A 102 6.10 -5.45 -17.00
CA MET A 102 7.55 -5.65 -17.03
C MET A 102 8.16 -5.38 -18.41
N ALA A 103 7.49 -5.81 -19.47
CA ALA A 103 7.96 -5.60 -20.84
C ALA A 103 7.93 -4.10 -21.19
N CYS A 104 6.82 -3.42 -20.86
CA CYS A 104 6.64 -1.98 -21.02
C CYS A 104 7.71 -1.19 -20.24
N GLY A 105 7.93 -1.56 -18.96
CA GLY A 105 8.95 -0.94 -18.14
C GLY A 105 10.34 -1.09 -18.73
N ASN A 106 10.74 -2.31 -19.10
CA ASN A 106 12.06 -2.53 -19.68
C ASN A 106 12.28 -1.77 -20.98
N SER A 107 11.29 -1.76 -21.87
CA SER A 107 11.36 -1.05 -23.14
C SER A 107 11.41 0.47 -22.91
N ALA A 108 10.71 0.99 -21.90
CA ALA A 108 10.79 2.39 -21.49
C ALA A 108 12.18 2.78 -20.98
N PHE A 109 12.77 1.98 -20.08
CA PHE A 109 14.12 2.23 -19.57
C PHE A 109 15.19 2.16 -20.65
N ALA A 110 15.01 1.28 -21.64
CA ALA A 110 15.91 1.17 -22.78
C ALA A 110 15.73 2.31 -23.81
N GLY A 111 14.72 3.17 -23.64
CA GLY A 111 14.39 4.21 -24.62
C GLY A 111 13.91 3.66 -25.96
N LEU A 112 13.31 2.47 -25.96
CA LEU A 112 12.89 1.74 -27.17
C LEU A 112 11.39 1.80 -27.44
N ASN A 113 10.62 2.46 -26.58
CA ASN A 113 9.20 2.63 -26.82
C ASN A 113 8.98 3.56 -28.01
N ASP A 114 8.27 3.08 -29.01
CA ASP A 114 7.71 3.93 -30.05
C ASP A 114 6.36 4.52 -29.59
N TRP A 115 5.89 5.54 -30.31
CA TRP A 115 4.61 6.19 -29.98
C TRP A 115 3.41 5.23 -30.15
N HIS A 116 3.51 4.24 -31.03
CA HIS A 116 2.43 3.31 -31.33
C HIS A 116 2.18 2.34 -30.16
N GLN A 117 3.25 1.84 -29.53
CA GLN A 117 3.20 1.00 -28.33
C GLN A 117 2.54 1.74 -27.17
N PHE A 118 2.89 3.02 -26.97
CA PHE A 118 2.23 3.84 -25.95
C PHE A 118 0.76 4.08 -26.28
N TYR A 119 0.44 4.42 -27.53
CA TYR A 119 -0.93 4.61 -27.97
C TYR A 119 -1.78 3.35 -27.75
N ARG A 120 -1.25 2.17 -28.07
CA ARG A 120 -1.91 0.88 -27.84
C ARG A 120 -2.12 0.62 -26.33
N ALA A 121 -1.10 0.83 -25.51
CA ALA A 121 -1.21 0.68 -24.06
C ALA A 121 -2.22 1.65 -23.45
N SER A 122 -2.30 2.89 -23.96
CA SER A 122 -3.32 3.87 -23.55
C SER A 122 -4.73 3.45 -23.93
N ARG A 123 -4.96 2.97 -25.16
CA ARG A 123 -6.27 2.44 -25.58
C ARG A 123 -6.73 1.25 -24.75
N TYR A 124 -5.79 0.36 -24.43
CA TYR A 124 -6.05 -0.74 -23.49
C TYR A 124 -6.48 -0.20 -22.13
N ALA A 125 -5.77 0.79 -21.58
CA ALA A 125 -6.10 1.38 -20.28
C ALA A 125 -7.48 2.03 -20.28
N GLU A 126 -7.84 2.76 -21.34
CA GLU A 126 -9.19 3.35 -21.51
C GLU A 126 -10.27 2.26 -21.49
N SER A 127 -10.11 1.22 -22.32
CA SER A 127 -11.08 0.11 -22.41
C SER A 127 -11.20 -0.66 -21.09
N ARG A 128 -10.08 -0.89 -20.40
CA ARG A 128 -10.05 -1.49 -19.07
C ARG A 128 -10.83 -0.64 -18.08
N ASP A 129 -10.60 0.67 -18.07
CA ASP A 129 -11.18 1.58 -17.09
C ASP A 129 -12.70 1.71 -17.25
N GLU A 130 -13.18 1.69 -18.49
CA GLU A 130 -14.62 1.58 -18.80
C GLU A 130 -15.20 0.28 -18.21
N LEU A 131 -14.60 -0.87 -18.48
CA LEU A 131 -15.08 -2.16 -17.98
C LEU A 131 -15.01 -2.28 -16.45
N VAL A 132 -13.99 -1.68 -15.82
CA VAL A 132 -13.87 -1.58 -14.35
C VAL A 132 -14.99 -0.72 -13.79
N ALA A 133 -15.28 0.42 -14.40
CA ALA A 133 -16.36 1.30 -13.97
C ALA A 133 -17.73 0.61 -14.06
N GLU A 134 -18.00 -0.10 -15.16
CA GLU A 134 -19.22 -0.92 -15.31
C GLU A 134 -19.33 -2.00 -14.23
N LEU A 135 -18.23 -2.73 -13.96
CA LEU A 135 -18.22 -3.77 -12.94
C LEU A 135 -18.43 -3.21 -11.52
N ARG A 136 -17.77 -2.09 -11.19
CA ARG A 136 -17.98 -1.38 -9.90
C ARG A 136 -19.42 -0.91 -9.75
N ALA A 137 -20.00 -0.35 -10.81
CA ALA A 137 -21.41 0.06 -10.81
C ALA A 137 -22.35 -1.13 -10.58
N LYS A 138 -22.10 -2.27 -11.25
CA LYS A 138 -22.89 -3.49 -11.02
C LYS A 138 -22.74 -3.99 -9.58
N LEU A 139 -21.52 -4.04 -9.04
CA LEU A 139 -21.25 -4.45 -7.66
C LEU A 139 -22.00 -3.56 -6.65
N ALA A 140 -21.99 -2.25 -6.84
CA ALA A 140 -22.76 -1.32 -6.02
C ALA A 140 -24.26 -1.60 -6.10
N ALA A 141 -24.80 -1.80 -7.32
CA ALA A 141 -26.23 -2.06 -7.53
C ALA A 141 -26.74 -3.37 -6.90
N VAL A 142 -25.87 -4.39 -6.77
CA VAL A 142 -26.25 -5.69 -6.19
C VAL A 142 -25.98 -5.81 -4.69
N THR A 143 -25.39 -4.79 -4.05
CA THR A 143 -24.95 -4.85 -2.65
C THR A 143 -26.12 -5.02 -1.66
N SER A 144 -27.32 -4.53 -2.00
CA SER A 144 -28.52 -4.67 -1.16
C SER A 144 -29.31 -5.96 -1.38
N LEU A 145 -28.89 -6.83 -2.31
CA LEU A 145 -29.57 -8.08 -2.61
C LEU A 145 -29.16 -9.20 -1.65
N THR A 146 -29.92 -10.29 -1.62
CA THR A 146 -29.48 -11.49 -0.89
C THR A 146 -28.24 -12.10 -1.55
N PRO A 147 -27.38 -12.86 -0.83
CA PRO A 147 -26.20 -13.49 -1.42
C PRO A 147 -26.48 -14.38 -2.64
N GLU A 148 -27.63 -15.07 -2.67
CA GLU A 148 -28.09 -15.88 -3.81
C GLU A 148 -28.44 -14.99 -5.01
N GLN A 149 -29.21 -13.93 -4.78
CA GLN A 149 -29.61 -12.98 -5.82
C GLN A 149 -28.41 -12.22 -6.39
N GLN A 150 -27.51 -11.77 -5.51
CA GLN A 150 -26.26 -11.13 -5.89
C GLN A 150 -25.44 -12.01 -6.83
N ARG A 151 -25.28 -13.31 -6.49
CA ARG A 151 -24.55 -14.25 -7.35
C ARG A 151 -25.22 -14.46 -8.69
N ALA A 152 -26.55 -14.61 -8.72
CA ALA A 152 -27.29 -14.77 -9.97
C ALA A 152 -27.13 -13.53 -10.88
N GLU A 153 -27.26 -12.34 -10.32
CA GLU A 153 -27.08 -11.06 -11.03
C GLU A 153 -25.65 -10.86 -11.55
N LEU A 154 -24.63 -11.24 -10.75
CA LEU A 154 -23.23 -11.18 -11.16
C LEU A 154 -22.91 -12.20 -12.26
N ALA A 155 -23.50 -13.40 -12.21
CA ALA A 155 -23.33 -14.41 -13.26
C ALA A 155 -23.94 -13.97 -14.60
N VAL A 156 -25.13 -13.37 -14.58
CA VAL A 156 -25.76 -12.78 -15.78
C VAL A 156 -24.90 -11.66 -16.35
N PHE A 157 -24.40 -10.77 -15.49
CA PHE A 157 -23.52 -9.68 -15.91
C PHE A 157 -22.18 -10.20 -16.45
N ALA A 158 -21.61 -11.24 -15.84
CA ALA A 158 -20.40 -11.89 -16.33
C ALA A 158 -20.58 -12.44 -17.76
N ALA A 159 -21.70 -13.08 -18.04
CA ALA A 159 -22.01 -13.57 -19.38
C ALA A 159 -22.13 -12.42 -20.40
N ALA A 160 -22.73 -11.30 -20.00
CA ALA A 160 -22.81 -10.10 -20.84
C ALA A 160 -21.43 -9.47 -21.12
N GLN A 161 -20.55 -9.43 -20.12
CA GLN A 161 -19.22 -8.82 -20.21
C GLN A 161 -18.17 -9.75 -20.85
N ALA A 162 -18.45 -11.06 -20.98
CA ALA A 162 -17.47 -12.08 -21.36
C ALA A 162 -16.76 -11.83 -22.70
N LYS A 163 -17.45 -11.24 -23.69
CA LYS A 163 -16.80 -10.89 -24.97
C LYS A 163 -15.81 -9.75 -24.78
N ALA A 164 -16.23 -8.65 -24.15
CA ALA A 164 -15.39 -7.48 -23.95
C ALA A 164 -14.14 -7.80 -23.11
N LEU A 165 -14.29 -8.64 -22.07
CA LEU A 165 -13.16 -9.10 -21.26
C LEU A 165 -12.17 -9.95 -22.06
N ARG A 166 -12.65 -10.86 -22.91
CA ARG A 166 -11.76 -11.65 -23.79
C ARG A 166 -11.03 -10.78 -24.80
N ASP A 167 -11.70 -9.77 -25.36
CA ASP A 167 -11.09 -8.83 -26.29
C ASP A 167 -10.01 -7.98 -25.58
N LEU A 168 -10.29 -7.50 -24.36
CA LEU A 168 -9.34 -6.77 -23.52
C LEU A 168 -8.11 -7.63 -23.18
N GLU A 169 -8.32 -8.88 -22.79
CA GLU A 169 -7.26 -9.84 -22.49
C GLU A 169 -6.37 -10.14 -23.71
N ALA A 170 -6.98 -10.28 -24.90
CA ALA A 170 -6.25 -10.43 -26.14
C ALA A 170 -5.45 -9.16 -26.50
N GLU A 171 -6.00 -7.98 -26.23
CA GLU A 171 -5.29 -6.71 -26.41
C GLU A 171 -4.10 -6.58 -25.46
N ALA A 172 -4.23 -6.97 -24.19
CA ALA A 172 -3.14 -7.01 -23.23
C ALA A 172 -2.00 -7.92 -23.70
N GLU A 173 -2.32 -9.13 -24.17
CA GLU A 173 -1.33 -10.08 -24.67
C GLU A 173 -0.65 -9.57 -25.94
N GLY A 174 -1.40 -8.98 -26.87
CA GLY A 174 -0.81 -8.39 -28.07
C GLY A 174 0.10 -7.19 -27.74
N THR A 175 -0.28 -6.38 -26.75
CA THR A 175 0.55 -5.27 -26.23
C THR A 175 1.84 -5.80 -25.59
N ARG A 176 1.75 -6.89 -24.81
CA ARG A 176 2.93 -7.59 -24.24
C ARG A 176 3.87 -8.08 -25.32
N GLU A 177 3.32 -8.68 -26.38
CA GLU A 177 4.12 -9.22 -27.47
C GLU A 177 4.86 -8.14 -28.26
N GLU A 178 4.27 -6.96 -28.41
CA GLU A 178 4.91 -5.77 -28.96
C GLU A 178 6.06 -5.32 -28.06
N PHE A 179 5.85 -5.04 -26.77
CA PHE A 179 6.93 -4.57 -25.89
C PHE A 179 8.12 -5.55 -25.73
N ASN A 180 7.94 -6.84 -26.05
CA ASN A 180 8.99 -7.85 -25.95
C ASN A 180 9.98 -7.83 -27.15
N TYR A 181 10.75 -6.73 -27.26
CA TYR A 181 11.77 -6.52 -28.31
C TYR A 181 13.18 -7.02 -27.96
N LEU A 182 13.53 -7.08 -26.67
CA LEU A 182 14.95 -7.02 -26.26
C LEU A 182 15.67 -8.36 -26.10
N ASP A 183 15.03 -9.44 -25.62
CA ASP A 183 15.76 -10.71 -25.43
C ASP A 183 14.90 -11.94 -25.08
N ASP A 184 13.56 -11.90 -25.17
CA ASP A 184 12.67 -12.96 -24.62
C ASP A 184 13.03 -13.36 -23.17
N GLY A 185 13.51 -12.38 -22.38
CA GLY A 185 14.01 -12.58 -21.03
C GLY A 185 15.32 -13.40 -20.92
N ARG A 186 16.13 -13.57 -21.97
CA ARG A 186 17.41 -14.31 -21.85
C ARG A 186 18.43 -13.60 -20.96
N ALA A 187 18.37 -12.28 -20.78
CA ALA A 187 19.15 -11.56 -19.77
C ALA A 187 18.93 -12.14 -18.36
N LEU A 188 17.68 -12.44 -17.97
CA LEU A 188 17.36 -13.13 -16.71
C LEU A 188 18.05 -14.49 -16.60
N MET A 189 18.15 -15.20 -17.72
CA MET A 189 18.76 -16.52 -17.78
C MET A 189 20.30 -16.47 -17.88
N LYS A 190 20.89 -15.32 -18.20
CA LYS A 190 22.35 -15.10 -18.13
C LYS A 190 22.78 -14.87 -16.68
N GLU A 191 22.03 -14.07 -15.92
CA GLU A 191 22.21 -13.88 -14.46
C GLU A 191 22.10 -15.20 -13.69
N ARG A 192 21.33 -16.17 -14.21
CA ARG A 192 21.28 -17.53 -13.65
C ARG A 192 22.65 -18.23 -13.64
N LYS A 193 23.56 -17.94 -14.58
CA LYS A 193 24.85 -18.65 -14.73
C LYS A 193 25.89 -18.21 -13.69
N SER A 194 25.70 -17.06 -13.05
CA SER A 194 26.57 -16.53 -11.99
C SER A 194 26.15 -16.97 -10.57
N LEU A 195 25.04 -17.71 -10.42
CA LEU A 195 24.52 -18.14 -9.12
C LEU A 195 25.35 -19.28 -8.49
N THR A 196 25.63 -19.18 -7.20
CA THR A 196 26.30 -20.24 -6.42
C THR A 196 25.39 -21.46 -6.24
N PRO A 197 25.93 -22.67 -5.95
CA PRO A 197 25.12 -23.87 -5.73
C PRO A 197 24.06 -23.74 -4.62
N ASP A 198 24.37 -23.01 -3.55
CA ASP A 198 23.46 -22.80 -2.40
C ASP A 198 22.29 -21.86 -2.73
N GLU A 199 22.49 -20.91 -3.65
CA GLU A 199 21.45 -19.98 -4.12
C GLU A 199 20.64 -20.55 -5.31
N ALA A 200 21.11 -21.66 -5.89
CA ALA A 200 20.76 -22.06 -7.24
C ALA A 200 19.28 -22.38 -7.44
N THR A 201 18.66 -23.21 -6.60
CA THR A 201 17.31 -23.73 -6.92
C THR A 201 16.23 -22.65 -6.86
N ARG A 202 16.21 -21.87 -5.79
CA ARG A 202 15.19 -20.82 -5.56
C ARG A 202 15.27 -19.71 -6.61
N LEU A 203 16.48 -19.18 -6.85
CA LEU A 203 16.68 -18.12 -7.82
C LEU A 203 16.49 -18.63 -9.26
N ARG A 204 16.81 -19.90 -9.55
CA ARG A 204 16.47 -20.53 -10.85
C ARG A 204 14.97 -20.56 -11.08
N THR A 205 14.20 -20.99 -10.08
CA THR A 205 12.73 -20.99 -10.15
C THR A 205 12.19 -19.58 -10.32
N TYR A 206 12.70 -18.61 -9.55
CA TYR A 206 12.35 -17.19 -9.68
C TYR A 206 12.54 -16.67 -11.11
N TYR A 207 13.74 -16.81 -11.68
CA TYR A 207 14.04 -16.30 -13.02
C TYR A 207 13.27 -17.03 -14.11
N ALA A 208 13.09 -18.36 -14.00
CA ALA A 208 12.30 -19.13 -14.95
C ALA A 208 10.83 -18.69 -14.92
N ALA A 209 10.27 -18.50 -13.73
CA ALA A 209 8.90 -18.07 -13.55
C ALA A 209 8.68 -16.64 -14.08
N LEU A 210 9.56 -15.70 -13.75
CA LEU A 210 9.50 -14.32 -14.25
C LEU A 210 9.65 -14.26 -15.78
N ARG A 211 10.54 -15.10 -16.34
CA ARG A 211 10.68 -15.23 -17.80
C ARG A 211 9.39 -15.73 -18.44
N GLY A 212 8.80 -16.79 -17.87
CA GLY A 212 7.59 -17.39 -18.39
C GLY A 212 6.38 -16.46 -18.31
N ALA A 213 6.18 -15.81 -17.16
CA ALA A 213 5.13 -14.83 -16.94
C ALA A 213 5.12 -13.72 -18.00
N HIS A 214 6.25 -13.05 -18.21
CA HIS A 214 6.26 -11.79 -18.96
C HIS A 214 6.76 -11.90 -20.41
N TYR A 215 7.58 -12.90 -20.75
CA TYR A 215 8.27 -12.92 -22.04
C TYR A 215 7.85 -14.09 -22.93
N MET A 216 7.64 -15.29 -22.36
CA MET A 216 7.33 -16.49 -23.16
C MET A 216 5.97 -16.36 -23.88
N PRO A 217 5.90 -16.57 -25.21
CA PRO A 217 4.63 -16.50 -25.94
C PRO A 217 3.80 -17.78 -25.75
N GLY A 218 2.48 -17.69 -26.00
CA GLY A 218 1.58 -18.85 -26.10
C GLY A 218 1.10 -19.44 -24.79
N LEU A 219 1.48 -18.87 -23.65
CA LEU A 219 0.87 -19.19 -22.35
C LEU A 219 -0.48 -18.45 -22.22
N SER A 220 -1.45 -19.07 -21.54
CA SER A 220 -2.69 -18.39 -21.15
C SER A 220 -2.41 -17.35 -20.06
N ILE A 221 -3.35 -16.42 -19.86
CA ILE A 221 -3.22 -15.39 -18.83
C ILE A 221 -3.17 -16.03 -17.43
N GLU A 222 -3.97 -17.06 -17.19
CA GLU A 222 -3.96 -17.81 -15.93
C GLU A 222 -2.60 -18.46 -15.66
N GLN A 223 -1.97 -19.04 -16.69
CA GLN A 223 -0.63 -19.61 -16.59
C GLN A 223 0.42 -18.54 -16.29
N ARG A 224 0.32 -17.35 -16.90
CA ARG A 224 1.22 -16.22 -16.63
C ARG A 224 1.10 -15.75 -15.19
N GLN A 225 -0.13 -15.51 -14.72
CA GLN A 225 -0.37 -15.06 -13.35
C GLN A 225 0.11 -16.10 -12.32
N LEU A 226 -0.05 -17.40 -12.62
CA LEU A 226 0.50 -18.45 -11.76
C LEU A 226 2.04 -18.42 -11.73
N LEU A 227 2.69 -18.15 -12.86
CA LEU A 227 4.14 -17.96 -12.89
C LEU A 227 4.58 -16.67 -12.16
N GLU A 228 3.80 -15.59 -12.22
CA GLU A 228 4.06 -14.38 -11.41
C GLU A 228 3.97 -14.70 -9.91
N SER A 229 2.96 -15.48 -9.49
CA SER A 229 2.84 -15.89 -8.08
C SER A 229 4.05 -16.72 -7.64
N VAL A 230 4.52 -17.64 -8.48
CA VAL A 230 5.75 -18.42 -8.21
C VAL A 230 6.97 -17.51 -8.12
N ALA A 231 7.11 -16.54 -9.01
CA ALA A 231 8.19 -15.56 -8.92
C ALA A 231 8.13 -14.82 -7.58
N HIS A 232 6.96 -14.36 -7.15
CA HIS A 232 6.78 -13.69 -5.87
C HIS A 232 7.04 -14.58 -4.64
N GLU A 233 6.69 -15.87 -4.69
CA GLU A 233 7.04 -16.84 -3.65
C GLU A 233 8.56 -16.99 -3.51
N ASN A 234 9.27 -16.90 -4.63
CA ASN A 234 10.71 -17.11 -4.69
C ASN A 234 11.53 -15.80 -4.59
N SER A 235 10.92 -14.61 -4.68
CA SER A 235 11.62 -13.32 -4.67
C SER A 235 11.99 -12.79 -3.29
N THR A 236 11.20 -13.08 -2.24
CA THR A 236 11.40 -12.50 -0.90
C THR A 236 11.98 -13.52 0.08
N ALA A 237 13.18 -13.28 0.62
CA ALA A 237 13.58 -13.96 1.86
C ALA A 237 12.44 -13.78 2.88
N PRO A 238 11.95 -14.86 3.51
CA PRO A 238 10.86 -14.74 4.47
C PRO A 238 11.26 -13.72 5.53
N ASP A 239 10.45 -12.69 5.72
CA ASP A 239 10.70 -11.71 6.78
C ASP A 239 10.63 -12.47 8.13
N PRO A 240 11.74 -12.54 8.88
CA PRO A 240 11.80 -13.27 10.15
C PRO A 240 10.83 -12.69 11.19
N ALA A 241 10.37 -11.44 11.03
CA ALA A 241 9.39 -10.82 11.91
C ALA A 241 7.94 -11.30 11.65
N THR A 242 7.63 -11.77 10.43
CA THR A 242 6.29 -12.29 10.11
C THR A 242 6.14 -13.76 10.48
N ARG A 243 5.48 -14.04 11.61
CA ARG A 243 5.20 -15.42 12.08
C ARG A 243 4.26 -16.22 11.17
N VAL A 244 3.45 -15.56 10.33
CA VAL A 244 2.50 -16.20 9.42
C VAL A 244 2.78 -15.74 7.99
N ARG A 245 3.26 -16.66 7.14
CA ARG A 245 3.41 -16.38 5.71
C ARG A 245 2.03 -16.31 5.05
N PRO A 246 1.72 -15.24 4.31
CA PRO A 246 0.49 -15.21 3.54
C PRO A 246 0.51 -16.33 2.49
N SER A 247 -0.65 -16.92 2.23
CA SER A 247 -0.82 -17.95 1.21
C SER A 247 -1.37 -17.33 -0.06
N PHE A 248 -0.91 -17.82 -1.21
CA PHE A 248 -1.43 -17.36 -2.50
C PHE A 248 -2.81 -17.97 -2.78
N PHE A 249 -3.68 -17.18 -3.41
CA PHE A 249 -5.05 -17.55 -3.78
C PHE A 249 -5.37 -17.04 -5.19
N LEU A 250 -6.64 -17.11 -5.64
CA LEU A 250 -7.05 -16.58 -6.95
C LEU A 250 -7.70 -15.18 -6.83
N PRO A 251 -7.40 -14.22 -7.74
CA PRO A 251 -6.46 -14.30 -8.88
C PRO A 251 -5.02 -14.62 -8.46
N ALA A 252 -4.23 -15.34 -9.27
CA ALA A 252 -3.11 -16.17 -8.78
C ALA A 252 -2.03 -15.46 -7.92
N SER A 253 -1.81 -14.16 -8.12
CA SER A 253 -0.88 -13.35 -7.32
C SER A 253 -1.51 -12.75 -6.05
N ALA A 254 -2.81 -12.94 -5.84
CA ALA A 254 -3.51 -12.56 -4.63
C ALA A 254 -2.96 -13.33 -3.43
N ARG A 255 -2.87 -12.65 -2.30
CA ARG A 255 -2.35 -13.20 -1.05
C ARG A 255 -3.40 -13.03 0.02
N ILE A 256 -3.73 -14.14 0.68
CA ILE A 256 -4.62 -14.15 1.82
C ILE A 256 -3.94 -14.73 3.05
N ARG A 257 -4.33 -14.26 4.24
CA ARG A 257 -3.97 -14.89 5.50
C ARG A 257 -4.94 -16.02 5.77
N TRP A 258 -4.52 -17.24 5.45
CA TRP A 258 -5.30 -18.42 5.81
C TRP A 258 -5.17 -18.70 7.31
N GLN A 259 -6.29 -18.70 8.02
CA GLN A 259 -6.39 -19.23 9.37
C GLN A 259 -7.10 -20.59 9.25
N HIS A 260 -6.57 -21.63 9.89
CA HIS A 260 -7.25 -22.94 9.89
C HIS A 260 -8.68 -22.74 10.39
N SER A 261 -9.64 -23.20 9.60
CA SER A 261 -11.05 -23.13 9.97
C SER A 261 -11.42 -24.34 10.83
N ASP A 262 -12.42 -24.21 11.70
CA ASP A 262 -13.04 -25.38 12.33
C ASP A 262 -13.85 -26.22 11.33
N ASP A 263 -14.13 -25.68 10.13
CA ASP A 263 -14.78 -26.39 9.04
C ASP A 263 -13.80 -27.31 8.29
N ALA A 264 -13.94 -28.62 8.53
CA ALA A 264 -13.12 -29.65 7.91
C ALA A 264 -13.24 -29.70 6.38
N GLN A 265 -14.43 -29.41 5.83
CA GLN A 265 -14.64 -29.39 4.38
C GLN A 265 -13.92 -28.21 3.75
N LEU A 266 -13.98 -27.03 4.38
CA LEU A 266 -13.26 -25.85 3.93
C LEU A 266 -11.73 -26.08 3.94
N ASN A 267 -11.20 -26.69 4.99
CA ASN A 267 -9.78 -27.05 5.04
C ASN A 267 -9.40 -28.08 3.96
N ALA A 268 -10.28 -29.05 3.66
CA ALA A 268 -10.06 -30.01 2.59
C ALA A 268 -10.02 -29.34 1.21
N HIS A 269 -11.00 -28.46 0.90
CA HIS A 269 -11.00 -27.68 -0.34
C HIS A 269 -9.74 -26.82 -0.47
N TRP A 270 -9.32 -26.17 0.63
CA TRP A 270 -8.09 -25.39 0.67
C TRP A 270 -6.84 -26.24 0.38
N ALA A 271 -6.73 -27.41 1.00
CA ALA A 271 -5.62 -28.33 0.75
C ALA A 271 -5.57 -28.79 -0.72
N SER A 272 -6.72 -29.18 -1.28
CA SER A 272 -6.84 -29.56 -2.70
C SER A 272 -6.47 -28.41 -3.64
N PHE A 273 -6.95 -27.20 -3.35
CA PHE A 273 -6.60 -26.00 -4.11
C PHE A 273 -5.09 -25.73 -4.11
N GLN A 274 -4.44 -25.76 -2.93
CA GLN A 274 -3.01 -25.53 -2.81
C GLN A 274 -2.19 -26.62 -3.50
N GLN A 275 -2.62 -27.88 -3.42
CA GLN A 275 -1.97 -28.99 -4.12
C GLN A 275 -2.04 -28.81 -5.64
N LEU A 276 -3.25 -28.59 -6.18
CA LEU A 276 -3.45 -28.43 -7.62
C LEU A 276 -2.68 -27.22 -8.17
N ARG A 277 -2.65 -26.10 -7.42
CA ARG A 277 -1.85 -24.93 -7.77
C ARG A 277 -0.36 -25.28 -7.89
N ARG A 278 0.20 -25.98 -6.90
CA ARG A 278 1.62 -26.39 -6.92
C ARG A 278 1.93 -27.29 -8.11
N GLU A 279 1.10 -28.28 -8.39
CA GLU A 279 1.31 -29.19 -9.51
C GLU A 279 1.26 -28.47 -10.87
N LEU A 280 0.35 -27.51 -11.04
CA LEU A 280 0.30 -26.67 -12.25
C LEU A 280 1.51 -25.75 -12.36
N ALA A 281 1.91 -25.12 -11.25
CA ALA A 281 3.09 -24.24 -11.19
C ALA A 281 4.38 -24.99 -11.52
N GLU A 282 4.58 -26.18 -10.97
CA GLU A 282 5.75 -27.04 -11.23
C GLU A 282 5.86 -27.37 -12.72
N GLN A 283 4.75 -27.75 -13.37
CA GLN A 283 4.74 -28.04 -14.81
C GLN A 283 5.08 -26.80 -15.65
N LEU A 284 4.57 -25.62 -15.28
CA LEU A 284 4.87 -24.36 -15.99
C LEU A 284 6.33 -23.94 -15.83
N VAL A 285 6.87 -24.00 -14.61
CA VAL A 285 8.28 -23.69 -14.34
C VAL A 285 9.18 -24.66 -15.08
N GLN A 286 8.86 -25.96 -15.05
CA GLN A 286 9.64 -26.97 -15.76
C GLN A 286 9.63 -26.71 -17.27
N SER A 287 8.47 -26.39 -17.85
CA SER A 287 8.37 -26.00 -19.26
C SER A 287 9.23 -24.78 -19.58
N ALA A 288 9.29 -23.78 -18.69
CA ALA A 288 10.14 -22.60 -18.87
C ALA A 288 11.65 -22.92 -18.76
N LEU A 289 12.02 -23.87 -17.90
CA LEU A 289 13.39 -24.32 -17.68
C LEU A 289 13.94 -25.18 -18.83
N GLU A 290 13.10 -26.02 -19.42
CA GLU A 290 13.46 -26.99 -20.45
C GLU A 290 13.50 -26.41 -21.87
N LEU A 291 13.11 -25.15 -22.05
CA LEU A 291 13.15 -24.49 -23.35
C LEU A 291 14.56 -24.52 -23.96
N PRO A 292 14.73 -25.07 -25.18
CA PRO A 292 16.03 -25.07 -25.86
C PRO A 292 16.54 -23.63 -26.06
N PRO A 293 17.84 -23.36 -25.87
CA PRO A 293 18.40 -22.00 -26.00
C PRO A 293 18.18 -21.35 -27.38
N LYS A 294 18.00 -22.16 -28.43
CA LYS A 294 17.83 -21.75 -29.82
C LYS A 294 16.43 -22.03 -30.38
N ILE A 295 15.43 -22.27 -29.53
CA ILE A 295 14.04 -22.45 -30.00
C ILE A 295 13.53 -21.17 -30.67
N SER A 296 12.83 -21.31 -31.80
CA SER A 296 12.20 -20.16 -32.45
C SER A 296 10.97 -19.70 -31.66
N ARG A 297 10.65 -18.40 -31.71
CA ARG A 297 9.47 -17.83 -31.02
C ARG A 297 8.17 -18.52 -31.42
N ALA A 298 8.03 -18.87 -32.71
CA ALA A 298 6.87 -19.61 -33.21
C ALA A 298 6.79 -21.05 -32.66
N ALA A 299 7.91 -21.76 -32.55
CA ALA A 299 7.95 -23.10 -31.96
C ALA A 299 7.65 -23.06 -30.45
N ALA A 300 8.22 -22.08 -29.72
CA ALA A 300 7.92 -21.85 -28.31
C ALA A 300 6.43 -21.54 -28.10
N ARG A 301 5.83 -20.68 -28.93
CA ARG A 301 4.40 -20.37 -28.89
C ARG A 301 3.54 -21.63 -29.06
N LYS A 302 3.85 -22.48 -30.05
CA LYS A 302 3.12 -23.73 -30.28
C LYS A 302 3.25 -24.70 -29.10
N LEU A 303 4.45 -24.82 -28.52
CA LEU A 303 4.70 -25.67 -27.35
C LEU A 303 3.85 -25.22 -26.15
N HIS A 304 3.88 -23.94 -25.81
CA HIS A 304 3.12 -23.42 -24.67
C HIS A 304 1.62 -23.38 -24.93
N ALA A 305 1.17 -23.10 -26.15
CA ALA A 305 -0.26 -23.15 -26.48
C ALA A 305 -0.81 -24.57 -26.27
N ARG A 306 -0.03 -25.60 -26.62
CA ARG A 306 -0.38 -26.99 -26.33
C ARG A 306 -0.42 -27.28 -24.83
N LEU A 307 0.53 -26.74 -24.06
CA LEU A 307 0.53 -26.86 -22.60
C LEU A 307 -0.71 -26.18 -21.98
N ALA A 308 -1.08 -24.99 -22.48
CA ALA A 308 -2.29 -24.27 -22.08
C ALA A 308 -3.54 -25.10 -22.33
N GLU A 309 -3.67 -25.68 -23.53
CA GLU A 309 -4.78 -26.57 -23.87
C GLU A 309 -4.83 -27.81 -22.95
N GLN A 310 -3.69 -28.44 -22.68
CA GLN A 310 -3.59 -29.59 -21.77
C GLN A 310 -3.97 -29.26 -20.32
N GLN A 311 -3.66 -28.04 -19.87
CA GLN A 311 -3.94 -27.61 -18.50
C GLN A 311 -5.30 -26.93 -18.32
N ALA A 312 -6.01 -26.61 -19.41
CA ALA A 312 -7.25 -25.82 -19.36
C ALA A 312 -8.30 -26.38 -18.38
N ASN A 313 -8.56 -27.69 -18.41
CA ASN A 313 -9.52 -28.34 -17.50
C ASN A 313 -9.05 -28.28 -16.03
N ARG A 314 -7.73 -28.35 -15.79
CA ARG A 314 -7.17 -28.28 -14.43
C ARG A 314 -7.21 -26.85 -13.89
N PHE A 315 -7.07 -25.83 -14.73
CA PHE A 315 -7.30 -24.44 -14.33
C PHE A 315 -8.78 -24.19 -14.04
N ALA A 316 -9.71 -24.73 -14.84
CA ALA A 316 -11.14 -24.65 -14.54
C ALA A 316 -11.49 -25.31 -13.20
N GLU A 317 -10.85 -26.43 -12.88
CA GLU A 317 -10.98 -27.09 -11.57
C GLU A 317 -10.40 -26.24 -10.43
N LEU A 318 -9.27 -25.56 -10.66
CA LEU A 318 -8.69 -24.63 -9.70
C LEU A 318 -9.63 -23.44 -9.42
N ASP A 319 -10.26 -22.88 -10.46
CA ASP A 319 -11.26 -21.83 -10.35
C ASP A 319 -12.51 -22.29 -9.58
N ARG A 320 -12.98 -23.52 -9.84
CA ARG A 320 -14.09 -24.15 -9.12
C ARG A 320 -13.79 -24.28 -7.64
N LEU A 321 -12.63 -24.85 -7.27
CA LEU A 321 -12.20 -24.97 -5.88
C LEU A 321 -12.08 -23.61 -5.19
N ALA A 322 -11.53 -22.61 -5.88
CA ALA A 322 -11.46 -21.25 -5.35
C ALA A 322 -12.85 -20.66 -5.10
N GLU A 323 -13.82 -20.90 -5.99
CA GLU A 323 -15.20 -20.45 -5.79
C GLU A 323 -15.87 -21.14 -4.61
N GLU A 324 -15.65 -22.45 -4.42
CA GLU A 324 -16.15 -23.19 -3.25
C GLU A 324 -15.56 -22.66 -1.94
N ILE A 325 -14.27 -22.32 -1.93
CA ILE A 325 -13.62 -21.68 -0.79
C ILE A 325 -14.25 -20.31 -0.51
N ARG A 326 -14.47 -19.47 -1.54
CA ARG A 326 -15.13 -18.16 -1.37
C ARG A 326 -16.55 -18.30 -0.84
N LEU A 327 -17.32 -19.26 -1.35
CA LEU A 327 -18.68 -19.54 -0.89
C LEU A 327 -18.69 -19.96 0.59
N ALA A 328 -17.75 -20.80 1.01
CA ALA A 328 -17.61 -21.20 2.41
C ALA A 328 -17.19 -20.02 3.30
N LEU A 329 -16.21 -19.21 2.87
CA LEU A 329 -15.78 -18.01 3.58
C LEU A 329 -16.88 -16.95 3.67
N ALA A 330 -17.74 -16.83 2.67
CA ALA A 330 -18.87 -15.90 2.68
C ALA A 330 -19.95 -16.28 3.71
N LYS A 331 -20.10 -17.58 4.04
CA LYS A 331 -21.02 -18.04 5.08
C LYS A 331 -20.54 -17.74 6.49
N ASN A 332 -19.22 -17.66 6.68
CA ASN A 332 -18.61 -17.30 7.95
C ASN A 332 -17.58 -16.20 7.71
N PRO A 333 -18.02 -14.95 7.52
CA PRO A 333 -17.13 -13.85 7.21
C PRO A 333 -16.24 -13.56 8.42
N GLY A 334 -15.11 -14.25 8.50
CA GLY A 334 -14.05 -13.98 9.49
C GLY A 334 -13.50 -12.56 9.32
N LEU A 335 -13.65 -11.98 8.12
CA LEU A 335 -13.47 -10.56 7.84
C LEU A 335 -14.79 -9.82 8.10
N LYS A 336 -14.95 -9.30 9.30
CA LYS A 336 -15.96 -8.27 9.53
C LYS A 336 -15.39 -6.93 9.10
N ALA A 337 -16.20 -6.13 8.43
CA ALA A 337 -15.89 -4.71 8.28
C ALA A 337 -15.58 -4.15 9.68
N PRO A 338 -14.60 -3.23 9.80
CA PRO A 338 -14.33 -2.60 11.08
C PRO A 338 -15.65 -2.07 11.63
N ALA A 339 -15.92 -2.38 12.90
CA ALA A 339 -17.14 -1.95 13.55
C ALA A 339 -17.29 -0.43 13.41
N ASP A 340 -18.53 0.07 13.49
CA ASP A 340 -18.68 1.50 13.69
C ASP A 340 -17.91 1.85 14.97
N SER A 341 -16.95 2.78 14.88
CA SER A 341 -16.04 3.06 15.98
C SER A 341 -16.76 3.69 17.18
N GLY A 342 -18.02 4.13 16.98
CA GLY A 342 -18.78 4.89 17.97
C GLY A 342 -18.19 6.28 18.24
N HIS A 343 -17.06 6.61 17.60
CA HIS A 343 -16.40 7.90 17.70
C HIS A 343 -17.02 8.90 16.71
N PRO A 344 -17.12 10.19 17.07
CA PRO A 344 -17.57 11.23 16.15
C PRO A 344 -16.72 11.23 14.86
N PRO A 345 -17.35 11.20 13.66
CA PRO A 345 -16.63 11.08 12.39
C PRO A 345 -15.56 12.15 12.19
N GLU A 346 -15.84 13.37 12.65
CA GLU A 346 -14.94 14.51 12.50
C GLU A 346 -13.67 14.40 13.37
N VAL A 347 -13.81 13.91 14.61
CA VAL A 347 -12.66 13.70 15.51
C VAL A 347 -11.77 12.58 14.97
N LEU A 348 -12.40 11.52 14.45
CA LEU A 348 -11.70 10.43 13.80
C LEU A 348 -10.91 10.91 12.57
N ARG A 349 -11.54 11.73 11.72
CA ARG A 349 -10.92 12.33 10.53
C ARG A 349 -9.70 13.18 10.90
N LEU A 350 -9.84 14.08 11.88
CA LEU A 350 -8.74 14.94 12.32
C LEU A 350 -7.55 14.16 12.89
N ALA A 351 -7.80 13.15 13.72
CA ALA A 351 -6.75 12.29 14.27
C ALA A 351 -6.01 11.52 13.16
N GLY A 352 -6.75 10.97 12.19
CA GLY A 352 -6.19 10.28 11.04
C GLY A 352 -5.38 11.18 10.11
N GLU A 353 -5.92 12.33 9.74
CA GLU A 353 -5.23 13.29 8.88
C GLU A 353 -3.95 13.83 9.51
N LEU A 354 -3.94 14.10 10.81
CA LEU A 354 -2.73 14.51 11.53
C LEU A 354 -1.64 13.42 11.41
N ARG A 355 -2.02 12.16 11.63
CA ARG A 355 -1.13 11.01 11.51
C ARG A 355 -0.56 10.89 10.10
N ASP A 356 -1.40 11.01 9.08
CA ASP A 356 -0.97 10.88 7.67
C ASP A 356 -0.06 12.03 7.25
N ARG A 357 -0.36 13.27 7.67
CA ARG A 357 0.50 14.43 7.45
C ARG A 357 1.86 14.26 8.13
N ASN A 358 1.88 13.79 9.37
CA ASN A 358 3.14 13.54 10.09
C ASN A 358 3.98 12.46 9.40
N ARG A 359 3.36 11.36 8.96
CA ARG A 359 4.04 10.30 8.21
C ARG A 359 4.64 10.81 6.91
N ARG A 360 3.88 11.54 6.09
CA ARG A 360 4.39 12.13 4.83
C ARG A 360 5.56 13.08 5.08
N PHE A 361 5.47 13.87 6.15
CA PHE A 361 6.55 14.76 6.53
C PHE A 361 7.84 14.00 6.90
N GLN A 362 7.73 12.92 7.69
CA GLN A 362 8.85 12.04 8.03
C GLN A 362 9.45 11.35 6.79
N ASP A 363 8.60 10.74 5.96
CA ASP A 363 9.02 10.03 4.74
C ASP A 363 9.76 10.97 3.78
N ARG A 364 9.21 12.17 3.54
CA ARG A 364 9.83 13.16 2.67
C ARG A 364 11.12 13.74 3.27
N THR A 365 11.18 13.93 4.59
CA THR A 365 12.43 14.35 5.26
C THR A 365 13.54 13.31 5.09
N ALA A 366 13.24 12.02 5.24
CA ALA A 366 14.18 10.93 5.02
C ALA A 366 14.64 10.87 3.56
N GLN A 367 13.72 11.03 2.60
CA GLN A 367 14.05 11.10 1.17
C GLN A 367 14.97 12.28 0.86
N LEU A 368 14.65 13.50 1.33
CA LEU A 368 15.49 14.68 1.13
C LEU A 368 16.91 14.44 1.67
N LEU A 369 17.03 13.84 2.85
CA LEU A 369 18.32 13.51 3.45
C LEU A 369 19.12 12.52 2.58
N LEU A 370 18.47 11.47 2.06
CA LEU A 370 19.09 10.50 1.15
C LEU A 370 19.51 11.13 -0.18
N GLU A 371 18.62 11.93 -0.78
CA GLU A 371 18.87 12.67 -2.02
C GLU A 371 20.09 13.60 -1.87
N MET A 372 20.17 14.33 -0.77
CA MET A 372 21.29 15.24 -0.47
C MET A 372 22.60 14.48 -0.27
N ASN A 373 22.60 13.41 0.53
CA ASN A 373 23.77 12.57 0.74
C ASN A 373 24.28 11.92 -0.56
N ARG A 374 23.38 11.50 -1.45
CA ARG A 374 23.75 10.94 -2.77
C ARG A 374 24.32 12.01 -3.70
N ARG A 375 23.64 13.16 -3.81
CA ARG A 375 23.96 14.21 -4.79
C ARG A 375 25.26 14.94 -4.47
N PHE A 376 25.56 15.12 -3.18
CA PHE A 376 26.70 15.93 -2.73
C PHE A 376 27.81 15.10 -2.09
N ALA A 377 27.86 13.78 -2.33
CA ALA A 377 28.97 12.94 -1.91
C ALA A 377 30.33 13.55 -2.32
N PRO A 378 31.34 13.58 -1.42
CA PRO A 378 31.41 12.86 -0.14
C PRO A 378 30.82 13.61 1.07
N SER A 379 30.22 14.80 0.90
CA SER A 379 29.59 15.51 2.03
C SER A 379 28.46 14.68 2.63
N ARG A 380 28.40 14.66 3.96
CA ARG A 380 27.35 13.99 4.72
C ARG A 380 26.41 15.00 5.34
N PHE A 381 25.13 14.68 5.32
CA PHE A 381 24.07 15.45 5.94
C PHE A 381 23.40 14.58 6.98
N ARG A 382 23.01 15.22 8.08
CA ARG A 382 22.24 14.61 9.16
C ARG A 382 21.01 15.45 9.47
N LEU A 383 20.01 14.81 10.07
CA LEU A 383 18.90 15.51 10.68
C LEU A 383 19.36 16.08 12.03
N GLY A 384 19.12 17.36 12.23
CA GLY A 384 19.31 18.11 13.47
C GLY A 384 18.01 18.79 13.88
N SER A 385 18.11 19.65 14.89
CA SER A 385 17.01 20.48 15.36
C SER A 385 17.56 21.85 15.74
N ALA A 386 16.91 22.90 15.26
CA ALA A 386 17.19 24.28 15.63
C ALA A 386 15.91 24.92 16.16
N ASN A 387 15.91 25.30 17.45
CA ASN A 387 14.73 25.86 18.14
C ASN A 387 13.48 24.98 17.99
N ASP A 388 13.61 23.67 18.21
CA ASP A 388 12.54 22.66 18.06
C ASP A 388 11.98 22.50 16.64
N VAL A 389 12.63 23.12 15.63
CA VAL A 389 12.31 22.91 14.22
C VAL A 389 13.31 21.91 13.63
N PRO A 390 12.85 20.83 12.97
CA PRO A 390 13.75 19.89 12.31
C PRO A 390 14.52 20.61 11.19
N THR A 391 15.84 20.38 11.16
CA THR A 391 16.74 20.97 10.17
C THR A 391 17.64 19.88 9.59
N ILE A 392 17.99 19.99 8.32
CA ILE A 392 19.10 19.24 7.75
C ILE A 392 20.36 20.08 7.97
N GLU A 393 21.40 19.42 8.47
CA GLU A 393 22.69 20.02 8.78
C GLU A 393 23.79 19.29 8.02
N LEU A 394 24.78 20.05 7.55
CA LEU A 394 26.01 19.49 7.00
C LEU A 394 26.88 18.96 8.15
N GLU A 395 27.27 17.69 8.09
CA GLU A 395 28.27 17.15 9.01
C GLU A 395 29.61 17.83 8.76
N PRO A 396 30.34 18.24 9.80
CA PRO A 396 31.67 18.79 9.64
C PRO A 396 32.56 17.73 8.98
N ALA A 397 33.11 18.07 7.81
CA ALA A 397 34.03 17.19 7.10
C ALA A 397 35.25 16.93 7.98
N GLY A 398 35.68 15.66 8.08
CA GLY A 398 37.05 15.35 8.45
C GLY A 398 38.01 16.09 7.52
N THR A 399 39.24 16.35 7.97
CA THR A 399 40.23 17.29 7.38
C THR A 399 40.57 17.12 5.89
N ASP A 400 40.04 16.12 5.19
CA ASP A 400 40.37 15.81 3.80
C ASP A 400 39.14 15.96 2.87
N ALA A 401 39.25 16.89 1.93
CA ALA A 401 38.32 17.22 0.83
C ALA A 401 37.22 18.27 1.12
N ALA A 402 37.62 19.55 1.13
CA ALA A 402 36.68 20.66 0.95
C ALA A 402 36.07 20.63 -0.47
N PRO A 403 34.74 20.78 -0.63
CA PRO A 403 34.10 20.78 -1.95
C PRO A 403 34.51 22.01 -2.78
N LYS A 404 34.63 21.82 -4.10
CA LYS A 404 34.88 22.93 -5.07
C LYS A 404 33.82 24.04 -4.90
N ALA A 405 34.23 25.31 -5.01
CA ALA A 405 33.39 26.49 -4.72
C ALA A 405 31.99 26.48 -5.38
N GLY A 406 31.88 26.05 -6.65
CA GLY A 406 30.61 25.94 -7.36
C GLY A 406 29.66 24.87 -6.77
N LYS A 407 30.19 23.72 -6.34
CA LYS A 407 29.40 22.68 -5.67
C LYS A 407 28.93 23.15 -4.30
N ARG A 408 29.74 23.93 -3.59
CA ARG A 408 29.39 24.50 -2.27
C ARG A 408 28.23 25.49 -2.35
N SER A 409 28.17 26.32 -3.39
CA SER A 409 27.03 27.22 -3.61
C SER A 409 25.73 26.45 -3.87
N GLN A 410 25.76 25.46 -4.77
CA GLN A 410 24.61 24.60 -5.06
C GLN A 410 24.15 23.80 -3.83
N GLN A 411 25.10 23.28 -3.06
CA GLN A 411 24.84 22.58 -1.80
C GLN A 411 24.17 23.50 -0.77
N ASN A 412 24.70 24.69 -0.54
CA ASN A 412 24.13 25.66 0.40
C ASN A 412 22.73 26.10 -0.03
N HIS A 413 22.49 26.28 -1.33
CA HIS A 413 21.17 26.61 -1.84
C HIS A 413 20.16 25.50 -1.59
N ARG A 414 20.50 24.23 -1.92
CA ARG A 414 19.63 23.09 -1.64
C ARG A 414 19.38 22.87 -0.15
N LEU A 415 20.39 23.10 0.69
CA LEU A 415 20.25 23.04 2.14
C LEU A 415 19.24 24.07 2.66
N ARG A 416 19.28 25.31 2.12
CA ARG A 416 18.31 26.35 2.47
C ARG A 416 16.90 25.98 2.01
N GLU A 417 16.72 25.56 0.75
CA GLU A 417 15.42 25.13 0.22
C GLU A 417 14.82 23.99 1.08
N ALA A 418 15.63 23.00 1.43
CA ALA A 418 15.19 21.88 2.27
C ALA A 418 14.78 22.34 3.67
N ASN A 419 15.57 23.22 4.31
CA ASN A 419 15.26 23.74 5.65
C ASN A 419 14.06 24.69 5.66
N GLU A 420 13.86 25.47 4.59
CA GLU A 420 12.66 26.30 4.42
C GLU A 420 11.40 25.43 4.28
N TRP A 421 11.47 24.38 3.46
CA TRP A 421 10.39 23.40 3.33
C TRP A 421 10.10 22.68 4.66
N LEU A 422 11.13 22.26 5.40
CA LEU A 422 10.98 21.63 6.73
C LEU A 422 10.27 22.57 7.71
N ALA A 423 10.71 23.82 7.79
CA ALA A 423 10.14 24.81 8.70
C ALA A 423 8.70 25.19 8.33
N GLU A 424 8.38 25.34 7.04
CA GLU A 424 7.00 25.59 6.59
C GLU A 424 6.08 24.40 6.89
N THR A 425 6.52 23.20 6.56
CA THR A 425 5.70 21.99 6.73
C THR A 425 5.50 21.66 8.21
N GLN A 426 6.53 21.82 9.05
CA GLN A 426 6.41 21.66 10.50
C GLN A 426 5.41 22.65 11.11
N ARG A 427 5.38 23.92 10.66
CA ARG A 427 4.38 24.89 11.12
C ARG A 427 2.95 24.46 10.78
N LYS A 428 2.72 23.99 9.55
CA LYS A 428 1.40 23.47 9.12
C LYS A 428 1.01 22.23 9.93
N LEU A 429 1.98 21.38 10.24
CA LEU A 429 1.77 20.17 11.04
C LEU A 429 1.41 20.50 12.50
N LEU A 430 2.10 21.46 13.12
CA LEU A 430 1.79 21.92 14.48
C LEU A 430 0.38 22.51 14.57
N ALA A 431 -0.02 23.35 13.60
CA ALA A 431 -1.37 23.91 13.55
C ALA A 431 -2.46 22.83 13.42
N ALA A 432 -2.23 21.81 12.58
CA ALA A 432 -3.13 20.66 12.48
C ALA A 432 -3.14 19.82 13.77
N GLY A 433 -2.00 19.73 14.45
CA GLY A 433 -1.86 19.07 15.76
C GLY A 433 -2.70 19.72 16.84
N GLU A 434 -2.66 21.05 16.93
CA GLU A 434 -3.48 21.84 17.87
C GLU A 434 -4.98 21.66 17.60
N GLU A 435 -5.39 21.68 16.34
CA GLU A 435 -6.78 21.46 15.93
C GLU A 435 -7.29 20.07 16.36
N ALA A 436 -6.53 19.02 16.03
CA ALA A 436 -6.86 17.65 16.40
C ALA A 436 -6.87 17.46 17.93
N ALA A 437 -5.87 17.99 18.64
CA ALA A 437 -5.80 17.91 20.10
C ALA A 437 -7.01 18.56 20.76
N LYS A 438 -7.42 19.75 20.30
CA LYS A 438 -8.62 20.43 20.78
C LYS A 438 -9.89 19.62 20.51
N ALA A 439 -10.03 19.04 19.32
CA ALA A 439 -11.17 18.20 18.98
C ALA A 439 -11.26 16.94 19.86
N ILE A 440 -10.12 16.27 20.08
CA ILE A 440 -10.02 15.07 20.93
C ILE A 440 -10.37 15.40 22.39
N GLN A 441 -9.87 16.53 22.92
CA GLN A 441 -10.19 16.94 24.29
C GLN A 441 -11.66 17.32 24.47
N ASN A 442 -12.23 18.05 23.51
CA ASN A 442 -13.65 18.37 23.54
C ASN A 442 -14.49 17.08 23.53
N TYR A 443 -14.09 16.09 22.72
CA TYR A 443 -14.74 14.78 22.70
C TYR A 443 -14.56 14.02 24.02
N HIS A 444 -13.33 13.98 24.56
CA HIS A 444 -13.03 13.35 25.84
C HIS A 444 -13.91 13.90 26.97
N ALA A 445 -14.12 15.21 27.01
CA ALA A 445 -14.98 15.88 27.99
C ALA A 445 -16.47 15.50 27.89
N THR A 446 -16.91 14.91 26.76
CA THR A 446 -18.29 14.40 26.60
C THR A 446 -18.47 12.96 27.07
N LEU A 447 -17.38 12.24 27.36
CA LEU A 447 -17.41 10.86 27.82
C LEU A 447 -17.73 10.80 29.33
N ASP A 448 -18.38 9.72 29.78
CA ASP A 448 -18.60 9.48 31.21
C ASP A 448 -17.23 9.37 31.93
N PRO A 449 -16.91 10.27 32.88
CA PRO A 449 -15.62 10.26 33.57
C PRO A 449 -15.26 8.94 34.28
N ARG A 450 -16.26 8.12 34.60
CA ARG A 450 -16.05 6.82 35.26
C ARG A 450 -15.61 5.72 34.29
N GLN A 451 -15.83 5.93 32.99
CA GLN A 451 -15.56 4.95 31.92
C GLN A 451 -14.65 5.51 30.82
N ALA A 452 -14.37 6.81 30.85
CA ALA A 452 -13.58 7.48 29.83
C ALA A 452 -12.12 6.96 29.87
N PRO A 453 -11.59 6.47 28.73
CA PRO A 453 -10.18 6.14 28.63
C PRO A 453 -9.33 7.40 28.85
N GLY A 454 -8.04 7.21 29.13
CA GLY A 454 -7.10 8.35 29.14
C GLY A 454 -7.10 9.06 27.78
N VAL A 455 -6.81 10.37 27.73
CA VAL A 455 -6.75 11.13 26.45
C VAL A 455 -5.78 10.48 25.45
N GLN A 456 -4.68 9.92 25.95
CA GLN A 456 -3.72 9.19 25.14
C GLN A 456 -4.34 7.90 24.54
N GLU A 457 -4.94 7.06 25.38
CA GLU A 457 -5.61 5.83 24.95
C GLU A 457 -6.74 6.12 23.96
N LEU A 458 -7.49 7.22 24.17
CA LEU A 458 -8.51 7.69 23.23
C LEU A 458 -7.91 8.08 21.88
N THR A 459 -6.80 8.81 21.88
CA THR A 459 -6.09 9.20 20.66
C THR A 459 -5.61 7.97 19.89
N GLU A 460 -5.00 7.01 20.58
CA GLU A 460 -4.54 5.75 19.99
C GLU A 460 -5.71 4.96 19.39
N SER A 461 -6.85 4.87 20.09
CA SER A 461 -8.08 4.23 19.61
C SER A 461 -8.66 4.93 18.37
N LEU A 462 -8.67 6.27 18.35
CA LEU A 462 -9.12 7.06 17.20
C LEU A 462 -8.22 6.82 15.98
N VAL A 463 -6.90 6.89 16.15
CA VAL A 463 -5.96 6.63 15.06
C VAL A 463 -6.13 5.20 14.55
N GLN A 464 -6.18 4.19 15.44
CA GLN A 464 -6.36 2.81 15.02
C GLN A 464 -7.68 2.61 14.27
N SER A 465 -8.79 3.16 14.78
CA SER A 465 -10.09 3.09 14.12
C SER A 465 -10.10 3.77 12.75
N TYR A 466 -9.38 4.88 12.60
CA TYR A 466 -9.21 5.55 11.31
C TYR A 466 -8.44 4.65 10.34
N LEU A 467 -7.35 4.04 10.78
CA LEU A 467 -6.53 3.15 9.96
C LEU A 467 -7.27 1.90 9.53
N ASP A 468 -8.02 1.28 10.43
CA ASP A 468 -8.81 0.11 10.10
C ASP A 468 -9.86 0.44 9.04
N ARG A 469 -10.50 1.61 9.13
CA ARG A 469 -11.44 2.10 8.10
C ARG A 469 -10.74 2.44 6.80
N GLU A 470 -9.65 3.19 6.84
CA GLU A 470 -8.90 3.58 5.66
C GLU A 470 -8.37 2.36 4.92
N ASN A 471 -7.72 1.42 5.63
CA ASN A 471 -7.27 0.16 5.06
C ASN A 471 -8.45 -0.65 4.51
N TRP A 472 -9.57 -0.69 5.23
CA TRP A 472 -10.77 -1.33 4.72
C TRP A 472 -11.21 -0.68 3.40
N HIS A 473 -11.36 0.63 3.31
CA HIS A 473 -11.76 1.26 2.04
C HIS A 473 -10.70 1.11 0.94
N ARG A 474 -9.42 1.27 1.28
CA ARG A 474 -8.29 1.18 0.36
C ARG A 474 -8.18 -0.16 -0.33
N PHE A 475 -8.44 -1.26 0.39
CA PHE A 475 -8.39 -2.62 -0.16
C PHE A 475 -9.78 -3.17 -0.58
N ALA A 476 -10.80 -2.31 -0.73
CA ALA A 476 -12.16 -2.76 -1.04
C ALA A 476 -12.22 -3.59 -2.32
N ASP A 477 -11.74 -3.06 -3.44
CA ASP A 477 -11.75 -3.76 -4.73
C ASP A 477 -10.90 -5.03 -4.72
N TYR A 478 -9.75 -4.98 -4.04
CA TYR A 478 -8.93 -6.17 -3.85
C TYR A 478 -9.72 -7.26 -3.12
N ARG A 479 -10.32 -6.93 -1.97
CA ARG A 479 -11.10 -7.90 -1.18
C ARG A 479 -12.27 -8.43 -2.01
N THR A 480 -12.96 -7.56 -2.75
CA THR A 480 -14.07 -7.97 -3.61
C THR A 480 -13.61 -8.92 -4.71
N ALA A 481 -12.53 -8.61 -5.43
CA ALA A 481 -11.97 -9.47 -6.47
C ALA A 481 -11.58 -10.85 -5.94
N VAL A 482 -10.99 -10.89 -4.74
CA VAL A 482 -10.42 -12.11 -4.14
C VAL A 482 -11.46 -12.96 -3.41
N LEU A 483 -12.42 -12.34 -2.72
CA LEU A 483 -13.27 -13.03 -1.73
C LEU A 483 -14.76 -13.04 -2.08
N THR A 484 -15.27 -12.11 -2.89
CA THR A 484 -16.70 -12.06 -3.21
C THR A 484 -17.08 -13.20 -4.15
N PRO A 485 -18.01 -14.09 -3.80
CA PRO A 485 -18.50 -15.14 -4.71
C PRO A 485 -19.27 -14.58 -5.91
N GLY A 486 -19.37 -15.35 -6.99
CA GLY A 486 -20.19 -15.04 -8.17
C GLY A 486 -19.53 -14.20 -9.27
N LEU A 487 -18.33 -13.67 -9.05
CA LEU A 487 -17.54 -13.04 -10.11
C LEU A 487 -16.88 -14.11 -10.99
N SER A 488 -16.94 -13.93 -12.31
CA SER A 488 -16.19 -14.77 -13.25
C SER A 488 -14.67 -14.58 -13.09
N PRO A 489 -13.83 -15.56 -13.47
CA PRO A 489 -12.38 -15.44 -13.38
C PRO A 489 -11.82 -14.16 -14.05
N ALA A 490 -12.33 -13.81 -15.23
CA ALA A 490 -11.92 -12.60 -15.96
C ALA A 490 -12.32 -11.30 -15.22
N GLN A 491 -13.52 -11.22 -14.64
CA GLN A 491 -13.94 -10.07 -13.83
C GLN A 491 -13.09 -9.92 -12.56
N ARG A 492 -12.72 -11.04 -11.93
CA ARG A 492 -11.82 -11.02 -10.78
C ARG A 492 -10.46 -10.47 -11.15
N ARG A 493 -9.88 -10.92 -12.26
CA ARG A 493 -8.60 -10.39 -12.78
C ARG A 493 -8.70 -8.90 -13.09
N LEU A 494 -9.77 -8.47 -13.78
CA LEU A 494 -10.00 -7.07 -14.10
C LEU A 494 -10.01 -6.19 -12.85
N LEU A 495 -10.84 -6.54 -11.86
CA LEU A 495 -10.97 -5.77 -10.62
C LEU A 495 -9.70 -5.83 -9.76
N PHE A 496 -9.04 -6.99 -9.73
CA PHE A 496 -7.78 -7.16 -9.01
C PHE A 496 -6.66 -6.31 -9.60
N ASN A 497 -6.48 -6.31 -10.93
CA ASN A 497 -5.48 -5.48 -11.60
C ASN A 497 -5.77 -3.98 -11.38
N ALA A 498 -7.04 -3.57 -11.46
CA ALA A 498 -7.44 -2.20 -11.13
C ALA A 498 -7.09 -1.83 -9.68
N ALA A 499 -7.30 -2.73 -8.72
CA ALA A 499 -6.92 -2.52 -7.34
C ALA A 499 -5.39 -2.38 -7.17
N LEU A 500 -4.58 -3.20 -7.87
CA LEU A 500 -3.12 -3.08 -7.84
C LEU A 500 -2.64 -1.74 -8.40
N ARG A 501 -3.24 -1.31 -9.52
CA ARG A 501 -3.00 0.02 -10.11
C ARG A 501 -3.31 1.14 -9.11
N ASP A 502 -4.49 1.13 -8.52
CA ASP A 502 -4.91 2.19 -7.60
C ASP A 502 -4.00 2.25 -6.36
N LEU A 503 -3.64 1.09 -5.81
CA LEU A 503 -2.69 1.00 -4.68
C LEU A 503 -1.31 1.55 -5.04
N GLU A 504 -0.85 1.29 -6.25
CA GLU A 504 0.47 1.72 -6.71
C GLU A 504 0.50 3.22 -7.06
N GLN A 505 -0.56 3.74 -7.67
CA GLN A 505 -0.74 5.19 -7.88
C GLN A 505 -0.78 5.92 -6.53
N GLN A 506 -1.50 5.40 -5.54
CA GLN A 506 -1.50 5.95 -4.19
C GLN A 506 -0.11 5.90 -3.55
N ARG A 507 0.65 4.82 -3.77
CA ARG A 507 2.04 4.70 -3.28
C ARG A 507 2.93 5.79 -3.89
N LEU A 508 2.81 6.05 -5.19
CA LEU A 508 3.56 7.13 -5.86
C LEU A 508 3.11 8.50 -5.38
N GLN A 509 1.80 8.75 -5.28
CA GLN A 509 1.26 10.02 -4.77
C GLN A 509 1.69 10.32 -3.33
N ALA A 510 1.89 9.29 -2.50
CA ALA A 510 2.40 9.46 -1.14
C ALA A 510 3.91 9.73 -1.10
N ALA A 511 4.65 9.44 -2.17
CA ALA A 511 6.08 9.69 -2.28
C ALA A 511 6.42 11.11 -2.79
N TYR A 512 5.49 11.75 -3.49
CA TYR A 512 5.56 13.15 -3.93
C TYR A 512 4.99 14.09 -2.85
#